data_AF-A0A3D5Q145-F1
#
_entry.id   AF-A0A3D5Q145-F1
#
_cell.length_a   1.000
_cell.length_b   1.000
_cell.length_c   1.000
_cell.angle_alpha   90.00
_cell.angle_beta   90.00
_cell.angle_gamma   90.00
#
_symmetry.space_group_name_H-M   'P 1'
#
loop_
_entity.id
_entity.type
_entity.pdbx_description
1 polymer ?
#
loop_
_entity_poly.entity_id
_entity_poly.type
_entity_poly.pdbx_seq_one_letter_code
_entity_poly.pdbx_strand_id
1 'polypeptide(L)'
;RSIGLQPDILLCRSEHEVDTSSRRKIALFTNVEERAVIPMQDARSIYAIPRMLHEYGLDQLVIERFGLDAREADLSEWDQVVESLMNPQHEITIAMVGKYMELLDAYKSLIESLLHAGIKTRTKVNITYIDSEDVERDGTSILKSADAILVPGGFGERGVEGKIRTVQYARENKVPYLGICLGMQVAVIEYARNVAGLKDAHSTEFREHTPEPVVGLITEWLDATGEKEERTEKSDLGGTMRLGAQDCVLAEGSTIVGCYGKKTIRERHRHRYEVNNHFLRNLEEAGLKISGRSADGKLVEVVEAPDHPWFVACQFHPEFTSTPRDGHPLFKGFVEAALANKKGS
;
A
#
# COMPACT_ATOMS: atom_id res chain seq x y z
N ARG A 1 38.13 -4.82 15.82
CA ARG A 1 39.44 -4.53 16.44
C ARG A 1 40.58 -4.47 15.42
N SER A 2 40.75 -5.46 14.54
CA SER A 2 41.82 -5.49 13.53
C SER A 2 41.89 -4.23 12.65
N ILE A 3 40.75 -3.56 12.44
CA ILE A 3 40.63 -2.31 11.67
C ILE A 3 40.50 -1.05 12.55
N GLY A 4 40.80 -1.14 13.84
CA GLY A 4 40.76 0.01 14.76
C GLY A 4 39.41 0.30 15.45
N LEU A 5 38.33 -0.42 15.11
CA LEU A 5 37.03 -0.28 15.77
C LEU A 5 36.86 -1.26 16.94
N GLN A 6 36.44 -0.75 18.10
CA GLN A 6 36.04 -1.52 19.28
C GLN A 6 34.53 -1.32 19.49
N PRO A 7 33.72 -2.38 19.55
CA PRO A 7 32.30 -2.24 19.87
C PRO A 7 32.11 -1.80 21.33
N ASP A 8 31.16 -0.90 21.54
CA ASP A 8 30.68 -0.49 22.88
C ASP A 8 29.48 -1.35 23.33
N ILE A 9 28.66 -1.84 22.39
CA ILE A 9 27.45 -2.61 22.62
C ILE A 9 27.42 -3.79 21.65
N LEU A 10 26.96 -4.95 22.13
CA LEU A 10 26.76 -6.15 21.33
C LEU A 10 25.29 -6.58 21.37
N LEU A 11 24.64 -6.63 20.21
CA LEU A 11 23.32 -7.24 20.05
C LEU A 11 23.48 -8.70 19.63
N CYS A 12 23.17 -9.63 20.52
CA CYS A 12 23.36 -11.06 20.31
C CYS A 12 22.06 -11.71 19.81
N ARG A 13 21.90 -11.82 18.48
CA ARG A 13 20.75 -12.51 17.86
C ARG A 13 20.75 -14.02 18.16
N SER A 14 19.59 -14.56 18.52
CA SER A 14 19.43 -15.99 18.81
C SER A 14 17.97 -16.45 18.64
N GLU A 15 17.76 -17.69 18.23
CA GLU A 15 16.43 -18.35 18.26
C GLU A 15 16.05 -18.82 19.69
N HIS A 16 17.04 -18.90 20.58
CA HIS A 16 16.90 -19.41 21.94
C HIS A 16 17.34 -18.37 22.98
N GLU A 17 16.90 -18.58 24.22
CA GLU A 17 17.34 -17.78 25.34
C GLU A 17 18.87 -17.78 25.48
N VAL A 18 19.45 -16.59 25.52
CA VAL A 18 20.88 -16.41 25.76
C VAL A 18 21.07 -16.21 27.25
N ASP A 19 21.44 -17.29 27.92
CA ASP A 19 21.59 -17.29 29.38
C ASP A 19 22.68 -16.31 29.85
N THR A 20 22.60 -15.92 31.12
CA THR A 20 23.52 -14.95 31.72
C THR A 20 24.99 -15.41 31.70
N SER A 21 25.27 -16.72 31.80
CA SER A 21 26.64 -17.24 31.75
C SER A 21 27.25 -17.09 30.35
N SER A 22 26.44 -17.32 29.30
CA SER A 22 26.80 -17.08 27.92
C SER A 22 27.09 -15.59 27.67
N ARG A 23 26.25 -14.68 28.20
CA ARG A 23 26.48 -13.23 28.10
C ARG A 23 27.78 -12.79 28.79
N ARG A 24 28.05 -13.28 30.00
CA ARG A 24 29.32 -13.03 30.72
C ARG A 24 30.54 -13.49 29.94
N LYS A 25 30.45 -14.67 29.34
CA LYS A 25 31.52 -15.23 28.51
C LYS A 25 31.80 -14.35 27.30
N ILE A 26 30.75 -13.88 26.62
CA ILE A 26 30.86 -12.93 25.50
C ILE A 26 31.51 -11.63 25.96
N ALA A 27 31.04 -11.03 27.05
CA ALA A 27 31.59 -9.79 27.62
C ALA A 27 33.09 -9.91 27.89
N LEU A 28 33.50 -11.01 28.55
CA LEU A 28 34.91 -11.30 28.85
C LEU A 28 35.77 -11.43 27.59
N PHE A 29 35.32 -12.19 26.58
CA PHE A 29 36.11 -12.41 25.36
C PHE A 29 36.14 -11.19 24.42
N THR A 30 35.16 -10.31 24.53
CA THR A 30 35.02 -9.13 23.66
C THR A 30 35.41 -7.81 24.33
N ASN A 31 35.77 -7.85 25.62
CA ASN A 31 36.06 -6.68 26.48
C ASN A 31 34.98 -5.61 26.38
N VAL A 32 33.72 -6.04 26.37
CA VAL A 32 32.52 -5.19 26.42
C VAL A 32 31.92 -5.32 27.81
N GLU A 33 31.31 -4.25 28.33
CA GLU A 33 30.61 -4.32 29.62
C GLU A 33 29.53 -5.42 29.58
N GLU A 34 29.37 -6.19 30.66
CA GLU A 34 28.38 -7.29 30.72
C GLU A 34 26.97 -6.79 30.40
N ARG A 35 26.59 -5.62 30.95
CA ARG A 35 25.29 -4.99 30.68
C ARG A 35 25.11 -4.56 29.22
N ALA A 36 26.19 -4.35 28.47
CA ALA A 36 26.16 -3.98 27.06
C ALA A 36 26.17 -5.19 26.11
N VAL A 37 26.12 -6.42 26.64
CA VAL A 37 25.83 -7.65 25.89
C VAL A 37 24.32 -7.91 25.94
N ILE A 38 23.60 -7.35 24.99
CA ILE A 38 22.14 -7.36 24.92
C ILE A 38 21.68 -8.60 24.14
N PRO A 39 20.94 -9.53 24.77
CA PRO A 39 20.39 -10.67 24.05
C PRO A 39 19.21 -10.22 23.19
N MET A 40 19.20 -10.64 21.93
CA MET A 40 18.17 -10.28 20.96
C MET A 40 17.52 -11.53 20.41
N GLN A 41 16.63 -12.12 21.20
CA GLN A 41 15.88 -13.29 20.79
C GLN A 41 14.93 -12.95 19.63
N ASP A 42 14.54 -13.96 18.85
CA ASP A 42 13.52 -13.78 17.83
C ASP A 42 12.20 -13.31 18.46
N ALA A 43 11.81 -12.09 18.08
CA ALA A 43 10.61 -11.46 18.59
C ALA A 43 9.37 -12.03 17.90
N ARG A 44 8.27 -12.17 18.65
CA ARG A 44 6.97 -12.59 18.08
C ARG A 44 6.42 -11.61 17.03
N SER A 45 6.85 -10.36 17.11
CA SER A 45 6.59 -9.30 16.13
C SER A 45 7.72 -8.27 16.19
N ILE A 46 8.00 -7.63 15.06
CA ILE A 46 8.94 -6.51 14.98
C ILE A 46 8.55 -5.35 15.91
N TYR A 47 7.25 -5.20 16.24
CA TYR A 47 6.76 -4.13 17.10
C TYR A 47 7.02 -4.38 18.59
N ALA A 48 7.42 -5.60 18.98
CA ALA A 48 7.82 -5.92 20.36
C ALA A 48 9.30 -5.59 20.63
N ILE A 49 10.10 -5.39 19.58
CA ILE A 49 11.54 -5.13 19.67
C ILE A 49 11.86 -3.91 20.56
N PRO A 50 11.15 -2.75 20.46
CA PRO A 50 11.43 -1.61 21.33
C PRO A 50 11.34 -1.96 22.82
N ARG A 51 10.28 -2.67 23.23
CA ARG A 51 10.09 -3.12 24.62
C ARG A 51 11.19 -4.10 25.04
N MET A 52 11.51 -5.08 24.21
CA MET A 52 12.58 -6.04 24.49
C MET A 52 13.93 -5.36 24.72
N LEU A 53 14.29 -4.39 23.86
CA LEU A 53 15.57 -3.68 23.99
C LEU A 53 15.60 -2.76 25.23
N HIS A 54 14.47 -2.12 25.55
CA HIS A 54 14.32 -1.28 26.73
C HIS A 54 14.39 -2.09 28.04
N GLU A 55 13.82 -3.30 28.09
CA GLU A 55 13.92 -4.20 29.26
C GLU A 55 15.37 -4.61 29.57
N TYR A 56 16.24 -4.65 28.57
CA TYR A 56 17.68 -4.86 28.75
C TYR A 56 18.49 -3.56 28.93
N GLY A 57 17.83 -2.40 29.00
CA GLY A 57 18.45 -1.11 29.28
C GLY A 57 19.33 -0.56 28.15
N LEU A 58 19.08 -0.97 26.89
CA LEU A 58 19.89 -0.51 25.74
C LEU A 58 19.85 1.01 25.58
N ASP A 59 18.66 1.60 25.68
CA ASP A 59 18.44 3.04 25.60
C ASP A 59 19.18 3.79 26.70
N GLN A 60 19.13 3.29 27.94
CA GLN A 60 19.86 3.86 29.06
C GLN A 60 21.39 3.84 28.84
N LEU A 61 21.93 2.75 28.29
CA LEU A 61 23.35 2.67 27.91
C LEU A 61 23.73 3.74 26.89
N VAL A 62 22.87 3.96 25.89
CA VAL A 62 23.10 4.96 24.84
C VAL A 62 23.04 6.38 25.42
N ILE A 63 22.06 6.67 26.29
CA ILE A 63 21.89 7.97 26.97
C ILE A 63 23.14 8.29 27.81
N GLU A 64 23.59 7.34 28.64
CA GLU A 64 24.78 7.50 29.48
C GLU A 64 26.03 7.73 28.63
N ARG A 65 26.21 6.97 27.54
CA ARG A 65 27.38 7.05 26.68
C ARG A 65 27.50 8.41 25.99
N PHE A 66 26.37 9.01 25.62
CA PHE A 66 26.31 10.34 25.01
C PHE A 66 26.21 11.48 26.03
N GLY A 67 26.10 11.19 27.33
CA GLY A 67 25.92 12.20 28.37
C GLY A 67 24.63 13.00 28.21
N LEU A 68 23.58 12.37 27.72
CA LEU A 68 22.28 13.01 27.50
C LEU A 68 21.47 13.03 28.80
N ASP A 69 20.73 14.11 29.02
CA ASP A 69 19.68 14.16 30.03
C ASP A 69 18.34 13.86 29.34
N ALA A 70 17.78 12.69 29.61
CA ALA A 70 16.59 12.18 28.95
C ALA A 70 15.64 11.56 29.97
N ARG A 71 14.34 11.67 29.68
CA ARG A 71 13.27 11.06 30.46
C ARG A 71 13.21 9.56 30.14
N GLU A 72 12.62 8.79 31.04
CA GLU A 72 12.30 7.39 30.78
C GLU A 72 11.38 7.26 29.54
N ALA A 73 11.64 6.26 28.70
CA ALA A 73 10.91 6.04 27.47
C ALA A 73 9.48 5.55 27.75
N ASP A 74 8.48 6.28 27.28
CA ASP A 74 7.10 5.80 27.23
C ASP A 74 6.89 4.96 25.97
N LEU A 75 6.67 3.66 26.15
CA LEU A 75 6.44 2.70 25.08
C LEU A 75 4.97 2.24 24.99
N SER A 76 4.04 2.95 25.65
CA SER A 76 2.62 2.59 25.69
C SER A 76 1.99 2.42 24.29
N GLU A 77 2.37 3.26 23.32
CA GLU A 77 1.90 3.12 21.93
C GLU A 77 2.37 1.81 21.27
N TRP A 78 3.60 1.37 21.56
CA TRP A 78 4.13 0.11 21.05
C TRP A 78 3.48 -1.09 21.73
N ASP A 79 3.28 -1.02 23.05
CA ASP A 79 2.59 -2.06 23.79
C ASP A 79 1.14 -2.24 23.28
N GLN A 80 0.45 -1.14 22.95
CA GLN A 80 -0.88 -1.18 22.37
C GLN A 80 -0.89 -1.83 20.98
N VAL A 81 0.09 -1.51 20.14
CA VAL A 81 0.25 -2.14 18.81
C VAL A 81 0.42 -3.65 18.97
N VAL A 82 1.29 -4.09 19.89
CA VAL A 82 1.53 -5.53 20.14
C VAL A 82 0.27 -6.19 20.71
N GLU A 83 -0.42 -5.57 21.67
CA GLU A 83 -1.67 -6.08 22.23
C GLU A 83 -2.72 -6.33 21.14
N SER A 84 -2.93 -5.34 20.27
CA SER A 84 -3.98 -5.41 19.26
C SER A 84 -3.64 -6.37 18.13
N LEU A 85 -2.34 -6.51 17.81
CA LEU A 85 -1.87 -7.53 16.88
C LEU A 85 -2.07 -8.96 17.42
N MET A 86 -1.78 -9.17 18.71
CA MET A 86 -1.80 -10.51 19.31
C MET A 86 -3.20 -10.96 19.74
N ASN A 87 -4.16 -10.03 19.87
CA ASN A 87 -5.53 -10.30 20.33
C ASN A 87 -6.59 -9.77 19.34
N PRO A 88 -6.62 -10.28 18.08
CA PRO A 88 -7.67 -9.91 17.13
C PRO A 88 -9.05 -10.43 17.57
N GLN A 89 -10.10 -9.66 17.28
CA GLN A 89 -11.50 -9.98 17.56
C GLN A 89 -12.25 -10.51 16.33
N HIS A 90 -11.72 -10.23 15.15
CA HIS A 90 -12.28 -10.64 13.87
C HIS A 90 -11.20 -11.22 12.96
N GLU A 91 -11.62 -11.87 11.89
CA GLU A 91 -10.72 -12.43 10.89
C GLU A 91 -11.32 -12.26 9.50
N ILE A 92 -10.52 -11.81 8.53
CA ILE A 92 -10.91 -11.65 7.13
C ILE A 92 -9.83 -12.22 6.20
N THR A 93 -10.21 -12.47 4.95
CA THR A 93 -9.32 -12.89 3.88
C THR A 93 -9.35 -11.85 2.76
N ILE A 94 -8.19 -11.27 2.45
CA ILE A 94 -8.01 -10.33 1.36
C ILE A 94 -7.22 -11.02 0.24
N ALA A 95 -7.77 -11.03 -0.97
CA ALA A 95 -7.04 -11.46 -2.16
C ALA A 95 -6.18 -10.30 -2.68
N MET A 96 -4.86 -10.47 -2.69
CA MET A 96 -3.93 -9.54 -3.31
C MET A 96 -3.53 -10.10 -4.69
N VAL A 97 -4.00 -9.44 -5.76
CA VAL A 97 -3.84 -9.93 -7.14
C VAL A 97 -2.82 -9.10 -7.89
N GLY A 98 -1.69 -9.69 -8.26
CA GLY A 98 -0.55 -8.98 -8.84
C GLY A 98 0.40 -9.95 -9.53
N LYS A 99 1.60 -9.48 -9.89
CA LYS A 99 2.55 -10.24 -10.74
C LYS A 99 3.70 -10.89 -9.96
N TYR A 100 4.15 -10.27 -8.87
CA TYR A 100 5.37 -10.70 -8.17
C TYR A 100 5.02 -11.46 -6.88
N MET A 101 4.28 -12.57 -6.99
CA MET A 101 3.81 -13.31 -5.81
C MET A 101 4.84 -14.28 -5.21
N GLU A 102 5.92 -14.57 -5.93
CA GLU A 102 7.05 -15.35 -5.40
C GLU A 102 8.03 -14.51 -4.55
N LEU A 103 8.01 -13.18 -4.71
CA LEU A 103 8.85 -12.25 -3.94
C LEU A 103 7.99 -11.22 -3.22
N LEU A 104 7.43 -11.63 -2.08
CA LEU A 104 6.53 -10.80 -1.26
C LEU A 104 7.18 -9.50 -0.77
N ASP A 105 8.51 -9.44 -0.70
CA ASP A 105 9.26 -8.22 -0.36
C ASP A 105 8.99 -7.06 -1.34
N ALA A 106 8.62 -7.37 -2.60
CA ALA A 106 8.20 -6.35 -3.56
C ALA A 106 6.95 -5.59 -3.10
N TYR A 107 6.14 -6.18 -2.21
CA TYR A 107 4.92 -5.62 -1.65
C TYR A 107 5.01 -5.37 -0.14
N LYS A 108 6.22 -5.27 0.44
CA LYS A 108 6.40 -5.18 1.89
C LYS A 108 5.58 -4.07 2.55
N SER A 109 5.67 -2.82 2.08
CA SER A 109 4.88 -1.71 2.65
C SER A 109 3.38 -1.93 2.56
N LEU A 110 2.91 -2.59 1.50
CA LEU A 110 1.51 -2.87 1.29
C LEU A 110 0.99 -3.96 2.26
N ILE A 111 1.77 -5.03 2.42
CA ILE A 111 1.49 -6.10 3.39
C ILE A 111 1.46 -5.52 4.81
N GLU A 112 2.46 -4.70 5.17
CA GLU A 112 2.48 -4.00 6.46
C GLU A 112 1.27 -3.06 6.62
N SER A 113 0.84 -2.37 5.56
CA SER A 113 -0.32 -1.47 5.63
C SER A 113 -1.64 -2.19 5.90
N LEU A 114 -1.81 -3.39 5.34
CA LEU A 114 -2.94 -4.27 5.65
C LEU A 114 -2.86 -4.77 7.10
N LEU A 115 -1.65 -5.11 7.57
CA LEU A 115 -1.41 -5.49 8.97
C LEU A 115 -1.74 -4.33 9.92
N HIS A 116 -1.30 -3.11 9.61
CA HIS A 116 -1.60 -1.91 10.40
C HIS A 116 -3.11 -1.65 10.47
N ALA A 117 -3.83 -1.79 9.35
CA ALA A 117 -5.29 -1.68 9.35
C ALA A 117 -5.95 -2.78 10.18
N GLY A 118 -5.44 -4.02 10.13
CA GLY A 118 -5.84 -5.11 11.01
C GLY A 118 -5.66 -4.77 12.48
N ILE A 119 -4.50 -4.23 12.87
CA ILE A 119 -4.21 -3.76 14.23
C ILE A 119 -5.23 -2.69 14.66
N LYS A 120 -5.49 -1.71 13.81
CA LYS A 120 -6.44 -0.61 14.11
C LYS A 120 -7.90 -1.03 14.19
N THR A 121 -8.27 -2.15 13.56
CA THR A 121 -9.63 -2.68 13.52
C THR A 121 -9.80 -3.94 14.36
N ARG A 122 -8.78 -4.33 15.14
CA ARG A 122 -8.71 -5.61 15.87
C ARG A 122 -9.11 -6.81 15.00
N THR A 123 -8.59 -6.83 13.77
CA THR A 123 -8.91 -7.84 12.77
C THR A 123 -7.65 -8.52 12.28
N LYS A 124 -7.64 -9.85 12.32
CA LYS A 124 -6.62 -10.66 11.68
C LYS A 124 -6.87 -10.64 10.17
N VAL A 125 -5.93 -10.05 9.43
CA VAL A 125 -5.99 -9.99 7.96
C VAL A 125 -5.16 -11.13 7.39
N ASN A 126 -5.84 -12.14 6.83
CA ASN A 126 -5.18 -13.17 6.04
C ASN A 126 -5.06 -12.67 4.60
N ILE A 127 -3.87 -12.76 4.01
CA ILE A 127 -3.64 -12.35 2.63
C ILE A 127 -3.47 -13.60 1.78
N THR A 128 -4.33 -13.76 0.77
CA THR A 128 -4.15 -14.75 -0.29
C THR A 128 -3.47 -14.05 -1.46
N TYR A 129 -2.22 -14.45 -1.72
CA TYR A 129 -1.43 -13.94 -2.84
C TYR A 129 -1.82 -14.69 -4.11
N ILE A 130 -2.27 -13.96 -5.13
CA ILE A 130 -2.77 -14.54 -6.37
C ILE A 130 -1.99 -13.93 -7.53
N ASP A 131 -1.42 -14.78 -8.38
CA ASP A 131 -0.83 -14.32 -9.63
C ASP A 131 -1.95 -13.92 -10.61
N SER A 132 -1.86 -12.71 -11.14
CA SER A 132 -2.76 -12.23 -12.18
C SER A 132 -2.76 -13.12 -13.43
N GLU A 133 -1.65 -13.79 -13.78
CA GLU A 133 -1.59 -14.72 -14.92
C GLU A 133 -2.44 -15.99 -14.67
N ASP A 134 -2.66 -16.38 -13.41
CA ASP A 134 -3.56 -17.47 -13.07
C ASP A 134 -5.03 -17.08 -13.28
N VAL A 135 -5.39 -15.83 -13.00
CA VAL A 135 -6.74 -15.31 -13.31
C VAL A 135 -7.00 -15.26 -14.82
N GLU A 136 -5.97 -14.94 -15.62
CA GLU A 136 -6.07 -14.96 -17.08
C GLU A 136 -6.31 -16.37 -17.63
N ARG A 137 -5.56 -17.34 -17.11
CA ARG A 137 -5.53 -18.72 -17.59
C ARG A 137 -6.71 -19.55 -17.06
N ASP A 138 -6.95 -19.50 -15.75
CA ASP A 138 -7.86 -20.40 -15.04
C ASP A 138 -9.19 -19.72 -14.66
N GLY A 139 -9.29 -18.41 -14.85
CA GLY A 139 -10.48 -17.60 -14.60
C GLY A 139 -10.60 -17.10 -13.15
N THR A 140 -11.73 -16.45 -12.85
CA THR A 140 -11.95 -15.70 -11.59
C THR A 140 -12.41 -16.56 -10.42
N SER A 141 -12.50 -17.89 -10.59
CA SER A 141 -12.98 -18.80 -9.53
C SER A 141 -12.13 -18.77 -8.26
N ILE A 142 -10.83 -18.51 -8.40
CA ILE A 142 -9.86 -18.37 -7.32
C ILE A 142 -10.12 -17.13 -6.42
N LEU A 143 -10.93 -16.18 -6.87
CA LEU A 143 -11.30 -14.97 -6.12
C LEU A 143 -12.50 -15.17 -5.19
N LYS A 144 -13.24 -16.28 -5.32
CA LYS A 144 -14.54 -16.48 -4.64
C LYS A 144 -14.48 -16.49 -3.11
N SER A 145 -13.35 -16.88 -2.53
CA SER A 145 -13.18 -16.96 -1.07
C SER A 145 -12.70 -15.65 -0.44
N ALA A 146 -12.52 -14.59 -1.23
CA ALA A 146 -12.01 -13.31 -0.75
C ALA A 146 -13.13 -12.45 -0.16
N ASP A 147 -12.93 -11.97 1.07
CA ASP A 147 -13.83 -11.00 1.69
C ASP A 147 -13.64 -9.60 1.08
N ALA A 148 -12.45 -9.34 0.50
CA ALA A 148 -12.13 -8.15 -0.29
C ALA A 148 -10.94 -8.40 -1.24
N ILE A 149 -10.81 -7.56 -2.27
CA ILE A 149 -9.79 -7.71 -3.32
C ILE A 149 -8.93 -6.44 -3.40
N LEU A 150 -7.62 -6.62 -3.45
CA LEU A 150 -6.64 -5.55 -3.65
C LEU A 150 -5.82 -5.83 -4.91
N VAL A 151 -5.74 -4.85 -5.81
CA VAL A 151 -4.80 -4.88 -6.95
C VAL A 151 -3.72 -3.82 -6.73
N PRO A 152 -2.45 -4.22 -6.53
CA PRO A 152 -1.38 -3.29 -6.19
C PRO A 152 -0.81 -2.60 -7.43
N GLY A 153 0.14 -1.70 -7.20
CA GLY A 153 0.97 -1.14 -8.25
C GLY A 153 1.80 -2.22 -8.98
N GLY A 154 2.25 -1.88 -10.18
CA GLY A 154 3.09 -2.74 -11.00
C GLY A 154 3.52 -2.03 -12.26
N PHE A 155 4.32 -2.71 -13.08
CA PHE A 155 4.78 -2.19 -14.38
C PHE A 155 4.86 -3.32 -15.41
N GLY A 156 4.69 -2.94 -16.67
CA GLY A 156 4.76 -3.84 -17.82
C GLY A 156 3.47 -4.62 -18.08
N GLU A 157 3.39 -5.21 -19.27
CA GLU A 157 2.17 -5.78 -19.88
C GLU A 157 1.69 -7.11 -19.27
N ARG A 158 2.57 -7.87 -18.62
CA ARG A 158 2.25 -9.21 -18.12
C ARG A 158 1.18 -9.19 -17.02
N GLY A 159 0.16 -10.04 -17.16
CA GLY A 159 -0.91 -10.20 -16.19
C GLY A 159 -1.90 -9.04 -16.12
N VAL A 160 -1.88 -8.11 -17.08
CA VAL A 160 -2.79 -6.94 -17.07
C VAL A 160 -4.24 -7.35 -17.30
N GLU A 161 -4.51 -8.27 -18.22
CA GLU A 161 -5.88 -8.73 -18.50
C GLU A 161 -6.47 -9.51 -17.32
N GLY A 162 -5.64 -10.20 -16.55
CA GLY A 162 -6.03 -10.89 -15.32
C GLY A 162 -6.44 -9.92 -14.23
N LYS A 163 -5.72 -8.81 -14.12
CA LYS A 163 -6.10 -7.71 -13.24
C LYS A 163 -7.41 -7.05 -13.70
N ILE A 164 -7.58 -6.81 -15.00
CA ILE A 164 -8.84 -6.27 -15.56
C ILE A 164 -10.02 -7.20 -15.23
N ARG A 165 -9.88 -8.51 -15.46
CA ARG A 165 -10.89 -9.52 -15.09
C ARG A 165 -11.14 -9.57 -13.58
N THR A 166 -10.11 -9.35 -12.77
CA THR A 166 -10.22 -9.26 -11.31
C THR A 166 -11.06 -8.05 -10.90
N VAL A 167 -10.84 -6.88 -11.52
CA VAL A 167 -11.66 -5.70 -11.26
C VAL A 167 -13.10 -5.93 -11.66
N GLN A 168 -13.32 -6.52 -12.84
CA GLN A 168 -14.66 -6.85 -13.32
C GLN A 168 -15.38 -7.76 -12.32
N TYR A 169 -14.69 -8.82 -11.87
CA TYR A 169 -15.22 -9.73 -10.85
C TYR A 169 -15.61 -8.98 -9.58
N ALA A 170 -14.71 -8.13 -9.05
CA ALA A 170 -15.00 -7.36 -7.84
C ALA A 170 -16.24 -6.46 -8.03
N ARG A 171 -16.27 -5.68 -9.13
CA ARG A 171 -17.35 -4.72 -9.45
C ARG A 171 -18.70 -5.41 -9.60
N GLU A 172 -18.74 -6.53 -10.33
CA GLU A 172 -19.98 -7.24 -10.66
C GLU A 172 -20.50 -8.07 -9.47
N ASN A 173 -19.60 -8.66 -8.68
CA ASN A 173 -19.95 -9.48 -7.51
C ASN A 173 -20.03 -8.67 -6.21
N LYS A 174 -19.89 -7.34 -6.29
CA LYS A 174 -19.96 -6.41 -5.15
C LYS A 174 -18.93 -6.69 -4.04
N VAL A 175 -17.78 -7.27 -4.40
CA VAL A 175 -16.69 -7.57 -3.47
C VAL A 175 -15.85 -6.30 -3.26
N PRO A 176 -15.64 -5.81 -2.01
CA PRO A 176 -14.87 -4.61 -1.74
C PRO A 176 -13.53 -4.58 -2.49
N TYR A 177 -13.26 -3.47 -3.17
CA TYR A 177 -12.11 -3.36 -4.07
C TYR A 177 -11.24 -2.15 -3.74
N LEU A 178 -9.93 -2.39 -3.59
CA LEU A 178 -8.90 -1.36 -3.51
C LEU A 178 -7.88 -1.49 -4.66
N GLY A 179 -7.83 -0.50 -5.55
CA GLY A 179 -6.83 -0.41 -6.62
C GLY A 179 -5.76 0.64 -6.33
N ILE A 180 -4.48 0.31 -6.45
CA ILE A 180 -3.37 1.24 -6.20
C ILE A 180 -2.51 1.39 -7.45
N CYS A 181 -2.29 2.62 -7.90
CA CYS A 181 -1.48 2.96 -9.07
C CYS A 181 -1.95 2.16 -10.31
N LEU A 182 -1.23 1.13 -10.74
CA LEU A 182 -1.68 0.20 -11.78
C LEU A 182 -3.07 -0.38 -11.49
N GLY A 183 -3.40 -0.67 -10.23
CA GLY A 183 -4.74 -1.10 -9.81
C GLY A 183 -5.83 -0.09 -10.20
N MET A 184 -5.57 1.21 -10.06
CA MET A 184 -6.50 2.23 -10.54
C MET A 184 -6.57 2.27 -12.06
N GLN A 185 -5.43 2.17 -12.75
CA GLN A 185 -5.42 2.19 -14.22
C GLN A 185 -6.25 1.04 -14.81
N VAL A 186 -6.07 -0.18 -14.29
CA VAL A 186 -6.86 -1.33 -14.76
C VAL A 186 -8.34 -1.21 -14.39
N ALA A 187 -8.68 -0.52 -13.30
CA ALA A 187 -10.07 -0.24 -12.96
C ALA A 187 -10.72 0.75 -13.93
N VAL A 188 -10.00 1.79 -14.34
CA VAL A 188 -10.46 2.71 -15.39
C VAL A 188 -10.64 1.98 -16.72
N ILE A 189 -9.69 1.12 -17.10
CA ILE A 189 -9.78 0.31 -18.32
C ILE A 189 -11.00 -0.63 -18.27
N GLU A 190 -11.18 -1.36 -17.17
CA GLU A 190 -12.31 -2.28 -16.99
C GLU A 190 -13.64 -1.55 -17.11
N TYR A 191 -13.79 -0.41 -16.43
CA TYR A 191 -15.01 0.38 -16.45
C TYR A 191 -15.29 0.95 -17.85
N ALA A 192 -14.25 1.43 -18.54
CA ALA A 192 -14.34 1.92 -19.91
C ALA A 192 -14.88 0.83 -20.86
N ARG A 193 -14.32 -0.39 -20.78
CA ARG A 193 -14.71 -1.51 -21.65
C ARG A 193 -16.11 -2.02 -21.36
N ASN A 194 -16.41 -2.28 -20.09
CA ASN A 194 -17.57 -3.07 -19.70
C ASN A 194 -18.79 -2.22 -19.35
N VAL A 195 -18.60 -0.95 -19.01
CA VAL A 195 -19.70 -0.06 -18.61
C VAL A 195 -19.87 1.10 -19.60
N ALA A 196 -18.78 1.75 -20.01
CA ALA A 196 -18.83 2.89 -20.94
C ALA A 196 -18.90 2.49 -22.43
N GLY A 197 -18.73 1.20 -22.75
CA GLY A 197 -18.83 0.68 -24.12
C GLY A 197 -17.60 0.91 -25.01
N LEU A 198 -16.50 1.39 -24.44
CA LEU A 198 -15.21 1.62 -25.11
C LEU A 198 -14.43 0.29 -25.18
N LYS A 199 -14.81 -0.57 -26.14
CA LYS A 199 -14.36 -1.98 -26.19
C LYS A 199 -12.85 -2.16 -26.36
N ASP A 200 -12.18 -1.20 -26.96
CA ASP A 200 -10.74 -1.23 -27.22
C ASP A 200 -9.94 -0.46 -26.16
N ALA A 201 -10.62 0.10 -25.14
CA ALA A 201 -10.00 0.91 -24.10
C ALA A 201 -8.76 0.24 -23.49
N HIS A 202 -7.65 0.97 -23.46
CA HIS A 202 -6.40 0.49 -22.88
C HIS A 202 -5.53 1.64 -22.35
N SER A 203 -4.47 1.27 -21.62
CA SER A 203 -3.30 2.13 -21.41
C SER A 203 -2.31 2.04 -22.57
N THR A 204 -1.76 3.17 -23.01
CA THR A 204 -0.64 3.22 -23.96
C THR A 204 0.64 2.58 -23.39
N GLU A 205 0.73 2.38 -22.07
CA GLU A 205 1.82 1.62 -21.44
C GLU A 205 1.91 0.17 -21.96
N PHE A 206 0.77 -0.43 -22.26
CA PHE A 206 0.67 -1.85 -22.60
C PHE A 206 0.20 -2.08 -24.05
N ARG A 207 -0.55 -1.13 -24.61
CA ARG A 207 -1.05 -1.20 -25.98
C ARG A 207 -0.88 0.17 -26.64
N GLU A 208 0.32 0.44 -27.14
CA GLU A 208 0.73 1.73 -27.71
C GLU A 208 -0.23 2.26 -28.79
N HIS A 209 -0.82 1.36 -29.59
CA HIS A 209 -1.70 1.71 -30.70
C HIS A 209 -3.20 1.42 -30.42
N THR A 210 -3.64 1.46 -29.16
CA THR A 210 -5.09 1.39 -28.90
C THR A 210 -5.79 2.61 -29.51
N PRO A 211 -6.94 2.45 -30.19
CA PRO A 211 -7.75 3.57 -30.63
C PRO A 211 -8.42 4.32 -29.47
N GLU A 212 -8.46 3.72 -28.27
CA GLU A 212 -9.14 4.26 -27.08
C GLU A 212 -8.16 4.33 -25.88
N PRO A 213 -7.15 5.22 -25.91
CA PRO A 213 -6.13 5.34 -24.86
C PRO A 213 -6.69 6.06 -23.63
N VAL A 214 -7.50 5.37 -22.83
CA VAL A 214 -8.12 5.91 -21.59
C VAL A 214 -7.08 6.20 -20.49
N VAL A 215 -5.88 5.61 -20.60
CA VAL A 215 -4.72 5.91 -19.78
C VAL A 215 -3.52 6.15 -20.72
N GLY A 216 -2.74 7.20 -20.49
CA GLY A 216 -1.61 7.54 -21.34
C GLY A 216 -0.65 8.55 -20.69
N LEU A 217 0.49 8.82 -21.34
CA LEU A 217 1.36 9.91 -20.90
C LEU A 217 0.67 11.25 -21.14
N ILE A 218 0.92 12.26 -20.28
CA ILE A 218 0.35 13.60 -20.46
C ILE A 218 0.69 14.19 -21.85
N THR A 219 1.89 13.92 -22.35
CA THR A 219 2.35 14.36 -23.69
C THR A 219 1.67 13.65 -24.86
N GLU A 220 0.87 12.61 -24.59
CA GLU A 220 0.12 11.85 -25.59
C GLU A 220 -1.35 12.30 -25.66
N TRP A 221 -1.77 13.22 -24.78
CA TRP A 221 -3.15 13.68 -24.72
C TRP A 221 -3.52 14.48 -25.96
N LEU A 222 -4.67 14.14 -26.54
CA LEU A 222 -5.32 14.92 -27.59
C LEU A 222 -6.39 15.79 -26.92
N ASP A 223 -6.40 17.08 -27.22
CA ASP A 223 -7.44 17.98 -26.75
C ASP A 223 -8.79 17.71 -27.46
N ALA A 224 -9.84 18.44 -27.07
CA ALA A 224 -11.18 18.27 -27.64
C ALA A 224 -11.27 18.58 -29.16
N THR A 225 -10.24 19.21 -29.73
CA THR A 225 -10.13 19.52 -31.17
C THR A 225 -9.28 18.50 -31.92
N GLY A 226 -8.68 17.53 -31.22
CA GLY A 226 -7.81 16.51 -31.78
C GLY A 226 -6.35 16.96 -31.91
N GLU A 227 -5.97 18.11 -31.36
CA GLU A 227 -4.57 18.55 -31.34
C GLU A 227 -3.86 17.97 -30.12
N LYS A 228 -2.62 17.52 -30.32
CA LYS A 228 -1.79 16.92 -29.28
C LYS A 228 -1.31 18.02 -28.32
N GLU A 229 -1.47 17.83 -27.00
CA GLU A 229 -0.84 18.69 -26.01
C GLU A 229 0.68 18.48 -26.06
N GLU A 230 1.37 19.21 -26.95
CA GLU A 230 2.83 19.13 -27.10
C GLU A 230 3.54 19.86 -25.95
N ARG A 231 4.30 19.12 -25.15
CA ARG A 231 5.38 19.67 -24.31
C ARG A 231 6.69 19.59 -25.13
N THR A 232 7.33 20.74 -25.39
CA THR A 232 8.49 20.88 -26.31
C THR A 232 9.84 20.56 -25.66
N GLU A 233 10.93 20.45 -26.43
CA GLU A 233 12.30 20.11 -25.95
C GLU A 233 12.94 21.10 -24.94
N LYS A 234 12.35 22.29 -24.74
CA LYS A 234 12.71 23.19 -23.63
C LYS A 234 11.99 22.85 -22.32
N SER A 235 11.01 21.95 -22.37
CA SER A 235 10.45 21.30 -21.19
C SER A 235 11.39 20.18 -20.76
N ASP A 236 11.54 20.02 -19.45
CA ASP A 236 12.51 19.11 -18.83
C ASP A 236 12.44 17.72 -19.50
N LEU A 237 13.54 17.24 -20.08
CA LEU A 237 13.64 15.91 -20.72
C LEU A 237 13.50 14.75 -19.68
N GLY A 238 13.15 15.07 -18.42
CA GLY A 238 12.65 14.15 -17.39
C GLY A 238 11.12 14.20 -17.17
N GLY A 239 10.37 14.91 -18.00
CA GLY A 239 9.00 15.35 -17.73
C GLY A 239 7.88 14.33 -17.94
N THR A 240 7.82 13.24 -17.16
CA THR A 240 6.56 12.46 -16.99
C THR A 240 6.42 11.74 -15.65
N MET A 241 7.51 11.46 -14.92
CA MET A 241 7.40 10.72 -13.64
C MET A 241 6.97 11.63 -12.50
N ARG A 242 5.77 11.37 -11.95
CA ARG A 242 5.32 11.96 -10.68
C ARG A 242 5.90 11.16 -9.53
N LEU A 243 6.72 11.83 -8.73
CA LEU A 243 7.37 11.27 -7.55
C LEU A 243 7.08 12.09 -6.31
N GLY A 244 7.03 11.40 -5.17
CA GLY A 244 7.00 12.04 -3.86
C GLY A 244 5.60 12.54 -3.46
N ALA A 245 5.57 13.30 -2.36
CA ALA A 245 4.34 13.71 -1.72
C ALA A 245 3.66 14.88 -2.45
N GLN A 246 2.43 14.69 -2.91
CA GLN A 246 1.63 15.68 -3.63
C GLN A 246 0.23 15.79 -3.03
N ASP A 247 -0.38 16.97 -3.18
CA ASP A 247 -1.72 17.23 -2.65
C ASP A 247 -2.79 16.69 -3.61
N CYS A 248 -3.79 16.03 -3.04
CA CYS A 248 -4.97 15.54 -3.73
C CYS A 248 -6.23 16.15 -3.09
N VAL A 249 -7.08 16.76 -3.91
CA VAL A 249 -8.36 17.34 -3.51
C VAL A 249 -9.46 16.32 -3.78
N LEU A 250 -10.15 15.93 -2.72
CA LEU A 250 -11.16 14.89 -2.74
C LEU A 250 -12.58 15.48 -2.86
N ALA A 251 -13.42 14.82 -3.65
CA ALA A 251 -14.80 15.23 -3.89
C ALA A 251 -15.69 14.93 -2.67
N GLU A 252 -16.56 15.86 -2.30
CA GLU A 252 -17.49 15.69 -1.19
C GLU A 252 -18.42 14.48 -1.39
N GLY A 253 -18.82 13.85 -0.28
CA GLY A 253 -19.69 12.67 -0.29
C GLY A 253 -19.11 11.46 -1.03
N SER A 254 -17.79 11.42 -1.23
CA SER A 254 -17.09 10.23 -1.73
C SER A 254 -16.69 9.30 -0.58
N THR A 255 -16.52 8.02 -0.91
CA THR A 255 -16.08 6.99 0.03
C THR A 255 -14.71 7.37 0.61
N ILE A 256 -13.80 7.85 -0.25
CA ILE A 256 -12.46 8.22 0.19
C ILE A 256 -12.45 9.42 1.15
N VAL A 257 -13.30 10.43 0.95
CA VAL A 257 -13.45 11.52 1.93
C VAL A 257 -13.94 10.99 3.27
N GLY A 258 -14.86 10.02 3.25
CA GLY A 258 -15.32 9.32 4.46
C GLY A 258 -14.18 8.62 5.21
N CYS A 259 -13.26 7.97 4.49
CA CYS A 259 -12.09 7.32 5.09
C CYS A 259 -11.12 8.34 5.72
N TYR A 260 -10.75 9.40 4.98
CA TYR A 260 -9.73 10.36 5.44
C TYR A 260 -10.27 11.42 6.41
N GLY A 261 -11.57 11.71 6.38
CA GLY A 261 -12.18 12.80 7.15
C GLY A 261 -11.70 14.20 6.75
N LYS A 262 -11.10 14.35 5.55
CA LYS A 262 -10.50 15.59 5.05
C LYS A 262 -10.79 15.76 3.56
N LYS A 263 -10.90 17.02 3.11
CA LYS A 263 -11.08 17.38 1.69
C LYS A 263 -9.77 17.43 0.90
N THR A 264 -8.66 17.72 1.56
CA THR A 264 -7.34 17.76 0.94
C THR A 264 -6.42 16.83 1.71
N ILE A 265 -5.80 15.90 0.98
CA ILE A 265 -4.86 14.92 1.51
C ILE A 265 -3.52 15.09 0.81
N ARG A 266 -2.46 14.49 1.37
CA ARG A 266 -1.12 14.56 0.80
C ARG A 266 -0.50 13.18 0.76
N GLU A 267 -0.35 12.62 -0.42
CA GLU A 267 0.06 11.23 -0.63
C GLU A 267 1.23 11.10 -1.60
N ARG A 268 1.91 9.94 -1.58
CA ARG A 268 3.14 9.72 -2.35
C ARG A 268 2.86 9.10 -3.71
N HIS A 269 3.40 9.70 -4.77
CA HIS A 269 3.27 9.21 -6.14
C HIS A 269 4.55 8.52 -6.61
N ARG A 270 4.37 7.56 -7.54
CA ARG A 270 5.43 6.93 -8.33
C ARG A 270 4.86 6.34 -9.63
N HIS A 271 4.42 7.19 -10.54
CA HIS A 271 3.88 6.77 -11.85
C HIS A 271 4.14 7.81 -12.94
N ARG A 272 3.93 7.41 -14.20
CA ARG A 272 4.06 8.27 -15.38
C ARG A 272 2.75 8.41 -16.17
N TYR A 273 2.00 7.32 -16.23
CA TYR A 273 0.76 7.24 -16.97
C TYR A 273 -0.39 7.79 -16.12
N GLU A 274 -1.27 8.53 -16.79
CA GLU A 274 -2.39 9.25 -16.20
C GLU A 274 -3.67 8.93 -16.94
N VAL A 275 -4.81 9.10 -16.26
CA VAL A 275 -6.12 9.00 -16.91
C VAL A 275 -6.21 10.08 -17.99
N ASN A 276 -6.57 9.69 -19.20
CA ASN A 276 -6.67 10.61 -20.32
C ASN A 276 -7.96 11.44 -20.20
N ASN A 277 -7.80 12.75 -20.04
CA ASN A 277 -8.90 13.69 -19.85
C ASN A 277 -9.94 13.67 -20.98
N HIS A 278 -9.54 13.28 -22.19
CA HIS A 278 -10.43 13.13 -23.34
C HIS A 278 -11.62 12.19 -23.07
N PHE A 279 -11.39 11.11 -22.30
CA PHE A 279 -12.40 10.08 -22.03
C PHE A 279 -13.17 10.29 -20.73
N LEU A 280 -12.84 11.32 -19.94
CA LEU A 280 -13.46 11.52 -18.62
C LEU A 280 -14.97 11.66 -18.70
N ARG A 281 -15.45 12.43 -19.68
CA ARG A 281 -16.89 12.63 -19.86
C ARG A 281 -17.60 11.31 -20.13
N ASN A 282 -17.03 10.45 -20.99
CA ASN A 282 -17.60 9.12 -21.26
C ASN A 282 -17.65 8.26 -20.00
N LEU A 283 -16.61 8.30 -19.17
CA LEU A 283 -16.54 7.54 -17.92
C LEU A 283 -17.52 8.05 -16.87
N GLU A 284 -17.62 9.37 -16.69
CA GLU A 284 -18.53 10.02 -15.75
C GLU A 284 -20.00 9.83 -16.16
N GLU A 285 -20.33 9.96 -17.45
CA GLU A 285 -21.68 9.69 -17.97
C GLU A 285 -22.07 8.20 -17.84
N ALA A 286 -21.09 7.29 -17.92
CA ALA A 286 -21.27 5.87 -17.62
C ALA A 286 -21.33 5.55 -16.11
N GLY A 287 -21.17 6.56 -15.24
CA GLY A 287 -21.35 6.46 -13.79
C GLY A 287 -20.07 6.33 -12.96
N LEU A 288 -18.87 6.32 -13.56
CA LEU A 288 -17.63 6.31 -12.80
C LEU A 288 -17.46 7.67 -12.10
N LYS A 289 -17.28 7.68 -10.78
CA LYS A 289 -17.10 8.91 -10.02
C LYS A 289 -15.62 9.26 -9.92
N ILE A 290 -15.24 10.44 -10.41
CA ILE A 290 -13.92 11.02 -10.15
C ILE A 290 -13.92 11.64 -8.75
N SER A 291 -13.42 10.90 -7.76
CA SER A 291 -13.48 11.30 -6.35
C SER A 291 -12.24 12.01 -5.82
N GLY A 292 -11.18 12.11 -6.63
CA GLY A 292 -9.96 12.82 -6.25
C GLY A 292 -9.23 13.37 -7.47
N ARG A 293 -8.74 14.60 -7.35
CA ARG A 293 -7.96 15.30 -8.39
C ARG A 293 -6.70 15.91 -7.81
N SER A 294 -5.71 16.17 -8.66
CA SER A 294 -4.52 16.94 -8.30
C SER A 294 -4.91 18.34 -7.82
N ALA A 295 -4.00 19.02 -7.10
CA ALA A 295 -4.24 20.38 -6.60
C ALA A 295 -4.64 21.40 -7.69
N ASP A 296 -4.17 21.23 -8.93
CA ASP A 296 -4.54 22.05 -10.08
C ASP A 296 -5.82 21.58 -10.81
N GLY A 297 -6.45 20.49 -10.33
CA GLY A 297 -7.67 19.91 -10.87
C GLY A 297 -7.51 19.10 -12.16
N LYS A 298 -6.29 19.03 -12.72
CA LYS A 298 -6.05 18.50 -14.07
C LYS A 298 -5.91 16.98 -14.12
N LEU A 299 -5.35 16.37 -13.09
CA LEU A 299 -5.06 14.94 -13.07
C LEU A 299 -6.07 14.23 -12.18
N VAL A 300 -6.51 13.05 -12.62
CA VAL A 300 -7.37 12.18 -11.82
C VAL A 300 -6.50 11.35 -10.88
N GLU A 301 -6.78 11.46 -9.58
CA GLU A 301 -6.01 10.77 -8.54
C GLU A 301 -6.79 9.62 -7.90
N VAL A 302 -8.12 9.69 -7.93
CA VAL A 302 -9.00 8.71 -7.30
C VAL A 302 -10.27 8.54 -8.12
N VAL A 303 -10.67 7.28 -8.31
CA VAL A 303 -11.95 6.90 -8.92
C VAL A 303 -12.72 5.96 -8.00
N GLU A 304 -14.04 6.05 -8.06
CA GLU A 304 -14.98 5.21 -7.31
C GLU A 304 -16.10 4.73 -8.23
N ALA A 305 -16.67 3.56 -7.93
CA ALA A 305 -17.88 3.05 -8.58
C ALA A 305 -19.08 3.22 -7.62
N PRO A 306 -19.96 4.22 -7.80
CA PRO A 306 -21.00 4.57 -6.82
C PRO A 306 -22.03 3.47 -6.53
N ASP A 307 -22.32 2.62 -7.53
CA ASP A 307 -23.27 1.50 -7.36
C ASP A 307 -22.65 0.30 -6.62
N HIS A 308 -21.45 0.44 -6.03
CA HIS A 308 -20.73 -0.63 -5.34
C HIS A 308 -20.62 -0.34 -3.83
N PRO A 309 -20.75 -1.35 -2.94
CA PRO A 309 -20.73 -1.13 -1.49
C PRO A 309 -19.44 -0.46 -1.01
N TRP A 310 -18.29 -0.85 -1.59
CA TRP A 310 -17.01 -0.17 -1.35
C TRP A 310 -16.05 -0.41 -2.53
N PHE A 311 -15.82 0.59 -3.37
CA PHE A 311 -14.91 0.50 -4.51
C PHE A 311 -14.11 1.79 -4.62
N VAL A 312 -12.82 1.73 -4.29
CA VAL A 312 -11.93 2.88 -4.34
C VAL A 312 -10.66 2.48 -5.08
N ALA A 313 -10.23 3.29 -6.04
CA ALA A 313 -8.93 3.12 -6.66
C ALA A 313 -8.21 4.46 -6.75
N CYS A 314 -6.91 4.48 -6.42
CA CYS A 314 -6.09 5.69 -6.37
C CYS A 314 -4.76 5.54 -7.12
N GLN A 315 -4.23 6.65 -7.64
CA GLN A 315 -2.93 6.70 -8.33
C GLN A 315 -1.75 6.70 -7.36
N PHE A 316 -1.90 7.36 -6.22
CA PHE A 316 -0.87 7.42 -5.19
C PHE A 316 -0.72 6.08 -4.45
N HIS A 317 0.36 5.97 -3.68
CA HIS A 317 0.75 4.82 -2.87
C HIS A 317 0.49 5.10 -1.38
N PRO A 318 -0.74 4.85 -0.89
CA PRO A 318 -1.09 5.06 0.52
C PRO A 318 -0.27 4.16 1.47
N GLU A 319 0.32 3.09 0.96
CA GLU A 319 1.12 2.17 1.76
C GLU A 319 2.43 2.78 2.29
N PHE A 320 2.89 3.89 1.69
CA PHE A 320 4.11 4.56 2.12
C PHE A 320 3.89 5.55 3.28
N THR A 321 2.65 5.83 3.64
CA THR A 321 2.25 6.75 4.71
C THR A 321 1.56 6.01 5.87
N SER A 322 1.43 4.69 5.77
CA SER A 322 0.88 3.82 6.81
C SER A 322 1.92 3.50 7.89
N THR A 323 1.51 3.61 9.16
CA THR A 323 2.35 3.23 10.32
C THR A 323 1.58 2.29 11.24
N PRO A 324 2.26 1.45 12.05
CA PRO A 324 1.54 0.59 13.00
C PRO A 324 0.81 1.38 14.09
N ARG A 325 1.36 2.55 14.47
CA ARG A 325 0.82 3.39 15.54
C ARG A 325 -0.34 4.26 15.12
N ASP A 326 -0.41 4.70 13.87
CA ASP A 326 -1.49 5.58 13.40
C ASP A 326 -2.43 4.85 12.43
N GLY A 327 -1.93 3.80 11.78
CA GLY A 327 -2.59 3.14 10.66
C GLY A 327 -2.58 4.02 9.41
N HIS A 328 -3.44 3.68 8.46
CA HIS A 328 -3.74 4.52 7.32
C HIS A 328 -5.25 4.51 7.06
N PRO A 329 -5.91 5.67 6.89
CA PRO A 329 -7.36 5.78 6.81
C PRO A 329 -7.97 4.94 5.68
N LEU A 330 -7.33 4.95 4.50
CA LEU A 330 -7.82 4.18 3.35
C LEU A 330 -7.78 2.66 3.59
N PHE A 331 -6.69 2.13 4.16
CA PHE A 331 -6.59 0.70 4.48
C PHE A 331 -7.51 0.31 5.63
N LYS A 332 -7.69 1.18 6.62
CA LYS A 332 -8.68 0.98 7.68
C LYS A 332 -10.09 0.85 7.09
N GLY A 333 -10.50 1.80 6.24
CA GLY A 333 -11.80 1.75 5.56
C GLY A 333 -11.97 0.51 4.68
N PHE A 334 -10.91 0.07 4.01
CA PHE A 334 -10.91 -1.15 3.20
C PHE A 334 -11.12 -2.42 4.05
N VAL A 335 -10.42 -2.54 5.19
CA VAL A 335 -10.60 -3.67 6.13
C VAL A 335 -11.98 -3.65 6.77
N GLU A 336 -12.51 -2.48 7.12
CA GLU A 336 -13.88 -2.32 7.62
C GLU A 336 -14.93 -2.74 6.58
N ALA A 337 -14.70 -2.41 5.30
CA ALA A 337 -15.56 -2.86 4.20
C ALA A 337 -15.51 -4.38 4.01
N ALA A 338 -14.32 -5.00 4.12
CA ALA A 338 -14.15 -6.45 4.07
C ALA A 338 -14.91 -7.15 5.21
N LEU A 339 -14.84 -6.61 6.43
CA LEU A 339 -15.61 -7.11 7.58
C LEU A 339 -17.12 -7.03 7.35
N ALA A 340 -17.60 -5.94 6.76
CA ALA A 340 -19.01 -5.77 6.44
C ALA A 340 -19.47 -6.79 5.38
N ASN A 341 -18.66 -7.00 4.34
CA ASN A 341 -18.94 -7.98 3.28
C ASN A 341 -19.01 -9.41 3.81
N LYS A 342 -18.08 -9.79 4.69
CA LYS A 342 -18.05 -11.10 5.33
C LYS A 342 -19.28 -11.39 6.19
N LYS A 343 -19.85 -10.38 6.84
CA LYS A 343 -21.07 -10.53 7.66
C LYS A 343 -22.34 -10.63 6.82
N GLY A 344 -22.31 -10.13 5.58
CA GLY A 344 -23.43 -10.17 4.64
C GLY A 344 -23.45 -11.41 3.73
N SER A 345 -22.33 -12.13 3.66
CA SER A 345 -22.20 -13.46 3.03
C SER A 345 -22.60 -14.55 4.01
#